data_AF-A0A3M1FTW7-F1
#
_entry.id   AF-A0A3M1FTW7-F1
#
_cell.length_a   1.000
_cell.length_b   1.000
_cell.length_c   1.000
_cell.angle_alpha   90.00
_cell.angle_beta   90.00
_cell.angle_gamma   90.00
#
_symmetry.space_group_name_H-M   'P 1'
#
loop_
_entity.id
_entity.type
_entity.pdbx_description
1 polymer ?
#
loop_
_entity_poly.entity_id
_entity_poly.type
_entity_poly.pdbx_seq_one_letter_code
_entity_poly.pdbx_strand_id
1 'polypeptide(L)'
;MNGSGYVRSAPALAAAIRCTDQRRLPVSTARLLHAEQLPPVYRIETGDQEQEVASAVQTVAIVADKLRRLTAAYGEWDAFDAPAFFDLYAEQADLLVHIVERVSTVHVVFYADLLLPSFRRAEETWATEFFPGYQAAHPLQSRTDRRTSYGDHYFEIDAPKLIAYWRRLVDVIHGARRALTGDIGFLAASGGSEERSRWQSAWTRPPAVGLDEQLQPDLQAIPTLTLSINFPLPAHRQPGRLRRLRRMWRRGDWRRRKG
;
A
#
# COMPACT_ATOMS: atom_id res chain seq x y z
N MET A 1 15.13 8.24 3.92
CA MET A 1 13.80 7.67 3.60
C MET A 1 13.20 8.50 2.48
N ASN A 2 13.41 8.12 1.22
CA ASN A 2 12.78 8.76 0.05
C ASN A 2 11.55 7.96 -0.38
N GLY A 3 10.73 7.57 0.59
CA GLY A 3 9.41 7.01 0.33
C GLY A 3 8.43 8.17 0.26
N SER A 4 7.85 8.40 -0.91
CA SER A 4 6.68 9.27 -1.11
C SER A 4 5.77 9.22 0.12
N GLY A 5 5.55 10.36 0.79
CA GLY A 5 4.97 10.48 2.14
C GLY A 5 3.53 9.99 2.33
N TYR A 6 2.96 9.34 1.32
CA TYR A 6 1.61 8.77 1.31
C TYR A 6 1.49 7.52 2.17
N VAL A 7 0.33 7.38 2.80
CA VAL A 7 -0.10 6.23 3.59
C VAL A 7 -1.07 5.43 2.72
N ARG A 8 -0.57 4.32 2.15
CA ARG A 8 -1.26 3.59 1.07
C ARG A 8 -1.68 2.17 1.42
N SER A 9 -1.22 1.67 2.56
CA SER A 9 -1.47 0.30 3.04
C SER A 9 -1.75 0.30 4.53
N ALA A 10 -2.44 -0.73 5.04
CA ALA A 10 -2.69 -0.88 6.47
C ALA A 10 -1.38 -0.94 7.29
N PRO A 11 -0.31 -1.65 6.86
CA PRO A 11 1.01 -1.55 7.50
C PRO A 11 1.58 -0.13 7.50
N ALA A 12 1.42 0.63 6.41
CA ALA A 12 1.85 2.03 6.35
C ALA A 12 1.07 2.92 7.32
N LEU A 13 -0.24 2.70 7.45
CA LEU A 13 -1.10 3.46 8.38
C LEU A 13 -0.74 3.15 9.83
N ALA A 14 -0.57 1.88 10.18
CA ALA A 14 -0.14 1.50 11.52
C ALA A 14 1.26 2.06 11.85
N ALA A 15 2.20 2.04 10.90
CA ALA A 15 3.49 2.69 11.07
C ALA A 15 3.36 4.21 11.29
N ALA A 16 2.42 4.84 10.58
CA ALA A 16 2.17 6.27 10.69
C ALA A 16 1.54 6.65 12.04
N ILE A 17 0.58 5.87 12.53
CA ILE A 17 -0.03 6.00 13.86
C ILE A 17 1.01 5.78 14.96
N ARG A 18 1.79 4.68 14.87
CA ARG A 18 2.84 4.34 15.83
C ARG A 18 3.90 5.43 15.99
N CYS A 19 4.26 6.09 14.89
CA CYS A 19 5.28 7.14 14.87
C CYS A 19 4.69 8.56 14.78
N THR A 20 3.48 8.78 15.29
CA THR A 20 2.77 10.07 15.19
C THR A 20 3.58 11.24 15.75
N ASP A 21 4.33 11.02 16.83
CA ASP A 21 5.22 12.00 17.48
C ASP A 21 6.42 12.44 16.61
N GLN A 22 6.84 11.60 15.67
CA GLN A 22 8.02 11.79 14.82
C GLN A 22 7.69 12.28 13.41
N ARG A 23 6.40 12.49 13.10
CA ARG A 23 5.95 12.86 11.75
C ARG A 23 5.66 14.35 11.64
N ARG A 24 5.85 14.87 10.44
CA ARG A 24 5.32 16.18 10.05
C ARG A 24 3.82 16.06 9.78
N LEU A 25 3.13 17.21 9.82
CA LEU A 25 1.70 17.30 9.50
C LEU A 25 1.39 16.51 8.22
N PRO A 26 0.59 15.43 8.31
CA PRO A 26 0.31 14.58 7.16
C PRO A 26 -0.72 15.21 6.24
N VAL A 27 -0.63 14.91 4.94
CA VAL A 27 -1.71 15.11 3.98
C VAL A 27 -2.43 13.77 3.82
N SER A 28 -3.76 13.78 3.95
CA SER A 28 -4.55 12.56 3.77
C SER A 28 -4.46 12.07 2.33
N THR A 29 -3.96 10.86 2.18
CA THR A 29 -3.86 10.14 0.91
C THR A 29 -5.26 9.78 0.40
N ALA A 30 -6.18 9.47 1.31
CA ALA A 30 -7.59 9.23 0.98
C ALA A 30 -8.24 10.43 0.29
N ARG A 31 -7.94 11.65 0.74
CA ARG A 31 -8.45 12.89 0.11
C ARG A 31 -7.89 13.11 -1.29
N LEU A 32 -6.61 12.75 -1.53
CA LEU A 32 -5.96 12.90 -2.83
C LEU A 32 -6.48 11.91 -3.89
N LEU A 33 -6.98 10.73 -3.47
CA LEU A 33 -7.44 9.70 -4.40
C LEU A 33 -8.71 10.09 -5.16
N HIS A 34 -9.54 10.99 -4.62
CA HIS A 34 -10.87 11.33 -5.16
C HIS A 34 -11.68 10.08 -5.54
N ALA A 35 -11.98 9.22 -4.56
CA ALA A 35 -12.54 7.89 -4.80
C ALA A 35 -13.80 7.84 -5.68
N GLU A 36 -14.63 8.88 -5.67
CA GLU A 36 -15.82 9.00 -6.53
C GLU A 36 -15.49 9.06 -8.03
N GLN A 37 -14.25 9.41 -8.37
CA GLN A 37 -13.74 9.50 -9.73
C GLN A 37 -13.00 8.22 -10.16
N LEU A 38 -12.92 7.19 -9.31
CA LEU A 38 -12.37 5.91 -9.72
C LEU A 38 -13.25 5.28 -10.81
N PRO A 39 -12.66 4.55 -11.77
CA PRO A 39 -13.44 3.74 -12.70
C PRO A 39 -14.31 2.73 -11.93
N PRO A 40 -15.51 2.35 -12.43
CA PRO A 40 -16.43 1.47 -11.72
C PRO A 40 -15.81 0.16 -11.22
N VAL A 41 -14.85 -0.40 -11.98
CA VAL A 41 -14.16 -1.65 -11.62
C VAL A 41 -13.29 -1.56 -10.37
N TYR A 42 -12.93 -0.35 -9.93
CA TYR A 42 -12.14 -0.09 -8.73
C TYR A 42 -12.97 0.46 -7.56
N ARG A 43 -14.28 0.66 -7.75
CA ARG A 43 -15.15 1.19 -6.70
C ARG A 43 -15.57 0.06 -5.78
N ILE A 44 -15.17 0.18 -4.52
CA ILE A 44 -15.64 -0.69 -3.45
C ILE A 44 -16.84 -0.01 -2.80
N GLU A 45 -17.96 -0.72 -2.74
CA GLU A 45 -19.22 -0.22 -2.20
C GLU A 45 -19.06 0.19 -0.72
N THR A 46 -19.62 1.34 -0.38
CA THR A 46 -19.72 1.78 1.02
C THR A 46 -21.00 1.21 1.59
N GLY A 47 -20.89 0.39 2.64
CA GLY A 47 -22.03 -0.27 3.24
C GLY A 47 -21.66 -0.94 4.56
N ASP A 48 -22.41 -1.99 4.91
CA ASP A 48 -22.05 -2.83 6.05
C ASP A 48 -20.73 -3.59 5.80
N GLN A 49 -20.30 -4.39 6.79
CA GLN A 49 -19.02 -5.10 6.69
C GLN A 49 -19.00 -6.11 5.58
N GLU A 50 -20.10 -6.82 5.38
CA GLU A 50 -20.19 -7.95 4.47
C GLU A 50 -20.22 -7.45 3.03
N GLN A 51 -20.94 -6.36 2.77
CA GLN A 51 -20.98 -5.70 1.47
C GLN A 51 -19.61 -5.14 1.07
N GLU A 52 -18.92 -4.44 1.99
CA GLU A 52 -17.57 -3.93 1.73
C GLU A 52 -16.59 -5.09 1.46
N VAL A 53 -16.66 -6.18 2.23
CA VAL A 53 -15.86 -7.40 2.01
C VAL A 53 -16.14 -8.01 0.65
N ALA A 54 -17.40 -8.23 0.28
CA ALA A 54 -17.77 -8.85 -0.98
C ALA A 54 -17.30 -8.03 -2.20
N SER A 55 -17.49 -6.71 -2.15
CA SER A 55 -17.05 -5.78 -3.19
C SER A 55 -15.52 -5.69 -3.26
N ALA A 56 -14.82 -5.73 -2.12
CA ALA A 56 -13.37 -5.79 -2.06
C ALA A 56 -12.81 -7.07 -2.69
N VAL A 57 -13.40 -8.23 -2.42
CA VAL A 57 -13.00 -9.51 -3.02
C VAL A 57 -13.05 -9.46 -4.54
N GLN A 58 -14.15 -8.97 -5.11
CA GLN A 58 -14.32 -8.84 -6.56
C GLN A 58 -13.27 -7.90 -7.16
N THR A 59 -13.11 -6.71 -6.56
CA THR A 59 -12.14 -5.70 -7.02
C THR A 59 -10.71 -6.23 -6.97
N VAL A 60 -10.31 -6.85 -5.86
CA VAL A 60 -8.95 -7.39 -5.68
C VAL A 60 -8.67 -8.53 -6.64
N ALA A 61 -9.63 -9.43 -6.90
CA ALA A 61 -9.46 -10.50 -7.88
C ALA A 61 -9.21 -9.93 -9.30
N ILE A 62 -9.92 -8.88 -9.69
CA ILE A 62 -9.72 -8.19 -10.97
C ILE A 62 -8.33 -7.56 -11.05
N VAL A 63 -7.89 -6.86 -9.99
CA VAL A 63 -6.55 -6.26 -9.94
C VAL A 63 -5.47 -7.34 -10.01
N ALA A 64 -5.64 -8.46 -9.30
CA ALA A 64 -4.70 -9.57 -9.32
C ALA A 64 -4.58 -10.18 -10.74
N ASP A 65 -5.69 -10.35 -11.46
CA ASP A 65 -5.67 -10.81 -12.84
C ASP A 65 -5.00 -9.79 -13.78
N LYS A 66 -5.26 -8.48 -13.60
CA LYS A 66 -4.54 -7.41 -14.34
C LYS A 66 -3.03 -7.48 -14.12
N LEU A 67 -2.59 -7.63 -12.88
CA LEU A 67 -1.17 -7.80 -12.54
C LEU A 67 -0.58 -9.07 -13.19
N ARG A 68 -1.30 -10.18 -13.16
CA ARG A 68 -0.84 -11.40 -13.85
C ARG A 68 -0.61 -11.17 -15.35
N ARG A 69 -1.56 -10.49 -16.02
CA ARG A 69 -1.47 -10.14 -17.45
C ARG A 69 -0.36 -9.12 -17.75
N LEU A 70 -0.03 -8.25 -16.80
CA LEU A 70 1.03 -7.25 -16.94
C LEU A 70 2.36 -7.88 -17.34
N THR A 71 2.67 -9.06 -16.81
CA THR A 71 3.90 -9.80 -17.15
C THR A 71 4.08 -10.01 -18.65
N ALA A 72 2.98 -10.28 -19.37
CA ALA A 72 2.99 -10.47 -20.82
C ALA A 72 2.92 -9.14 -21.58
N ALA A 73 2.14 -8.17 -21.07
CA ALA A 73 1.90 -6.90 -21.75
C ALA A 73 3.06 -5.91 -21.63
N TYR A 74 3.82 -5.93 -20.52
CA TYR A 74 4.84 -4.92 -20.21
C TYR A 74 5.93 -4.81 -21.29
N GLY A 75 6.28 -5.95 -21.91
CA GLY A 75 7.30 -6.01 -22.96
C GLY A 75 6.82 -5.52 -24.32
N GLU A 76 5.53 -5.31 -24.51
CA GLU A 76 4.97 -4.86 -25.78
C GLU A 76 4.94 -3.32 -25.89
N TRP A 77 5.23 -2.61 -24.80
CA TRP A 77 5.18 -1.15 -24.74
C TRP A 77 6.61 -0.61 -24.87
N ASP A 78 6.81 0.39 -25.72
CA ASP A 78 8.10 1.09 -25.81
C ASP A 78 8.36 1.88 -24.52
N ALA A 79 7.35 2.61 -24.06
CA ALA A 79 7.28 3.24 -22.74
C ALA A 79 6.01 2.76 -22.04
N PHE A 80 6.16 2.07 -20.90
CA PHE A 80 5.02 1.57 -20.14
C PHE A 80 4.28 2.74 -19.48
N ASP A 81 2.96 2.83 -19.73
CA ASP A 81 2.08 3.84 -19.16
C ASP A 81 1.06 3.15 -18.26
N ALA A 82 1.32 3.27 -16.94
CA ALA A 82 0.53 2.64 -15.90
C ALA A 82 -0.93 3.15 -15.85
N PRO A 83 -1.20 4.47 -15.94
CA PRO A 83 -2.56 4.99 -16.10
C PRO A 83 -3.36 4.24 -17.16
N ALA A 84 -2.83 4.13 -18.38
CA ALA A 84 -3.53 3.45 -19.47
C ALA A 84 -3.73 1.94 -19.21
N PHE A 85 -2.72 1.24 -18.69
CA PHE A 85 -2.84 -0.21 -18.43
C PHE A 85 -3.86 -0.53 -17.32
N PHE A 86 -3.91 0.29 -16.27
CA PHE A 86 -4.84 0.12 -15.16
C PHE A 86 -6.16 0.86 -15.37
N ASP A 87 -6.41 1.50 -16.52
CA ASP A 87 -7.59 2.34 -16.75
C ASP A 87 -7.77 3.43 -15.68
N LEU A 88 -6.68 3.98 -15.14
CA LEU A 88 -6.68 5.01 -14.08
C LEU A 88 -6.31 6.37 -14.65
N TYR A 89 -6.72 7.45 -13.96
CA TYR A 89 -6.11 8.77 -14.17
C TYR A 89 -4.67 8.79 -13.64
N ALA A 90 -3.85 9.73 -14.12
CA ALA A 90 -2.43 9.81 -13.76
C ALA A 90 -2.22 9.92 -12.24
N GLU A 91 -2.99 10.79 -11.60
CA GLU A 91 -2.95 11.05 -10.17
C GLU A 91 -3.36 9.81 -9.35
N GLN A 92 -4.33 9.02 -9.86
CA GLN A 92 -4.76 7.79 -9.23
C GLN A 92 -3.69 6.70 -9.35
N ALA A 93 -3.05 6.59 -10.53
CA ALA A 93 -1.98 5.64 -10.75
C ALA A 93 -0.76 5.92 -9.85
N ASP A 94 -0.39 7.19 -9.65
CA ASP A 94 0.70 7.59 -8.77
C ASP A 94 0.48 7.19 -7.30
N LEU A 95 -0.80 7.17 -6.87
CA LEU A 95 -1.19 6.73 -5.54
C LEU A 95 -1.28 5.21 -5.45
N LEU A 96 -1.98 4.57 -6.39
CA LEU A 96 -2.33 3.14 -6.31
C LEU A 96 -1.22 2.21 -6.79
N VAL A 97 -0.35 2.66 -7.70
CA VAL A 97 0.63 1.81 -8.37
C VAL A 97 2.05 2.31 -8.10
N HIS A 98 2.94 1.40 -7.74
CA HIS A 98 4.36 1.69 -7.65
C HIS A 98 5.15 0.73 -8.53
N ILE A 99 5.85 1.27 -9.51
CA ILE A 99 6.66 0.51 -10.46
C ILE A 99 8.12 0.88 -10.26
N VAL A 100 8.96 -0.14 -10.09
CA VAL A 100 10.41 0.01 -10.00
C VAL A 100 11.04 -0.91 -11.02
N GLU A 101 11.58 -0.33 -12.09
CA GLU A 101 12.53 -1.03 -12.96
C GLU A 101 13.89 -1.15 -12.25
N ARG A 102 14.33 -2.38 -12.05
CA ARG A 102 15.68 -2.73 -11.60
C ARG A 102 16.50 -3.24 -12.79
N VAL A 103 17.78 -3.49 -12.57
CA VAL A 103 18.72 -3.93 -13.62
C VAL A 103 18.19 -5.10 -14.47
N SER A 104 17.53 -6.07 -13.84
CA SER A 104 17.05 -7.28 -14.51
C SER A 104 15.58 -7.59 -14.32
N THR A 105 14.86 -6.85 -13.47
CA THR A 105 13.49 -7.15 -13.07
C THR A 105 12.66 -5.88 -12.99
N VAL A 106 11.36 -6.03 -13.19
CA VAL A 106 10.36 -5.01 -12.91
C VAL A 106 9.61 -5.46 -11.67
N HIS A 107 9.55 -4.58 -10.67
CA HIS A 107 8.73 -4.78 -9.48
C HIS A 107 7.53 -3.85 -9.56
N VAL A 108 6.33 -4.42 -9.49
CA VAL A 108 5.08 -3.65 -9.51
C VAL A 108 4.34 -3.94 -8.21
N VAL A 109 3.89 -2.90 -7.53
CA VAL A 109 3.03 -2.97 -6.35
C VAL A 109 1.73 -2.24 -6.66
N PHE A 110 0.61 -2.85 -6.29
CA PHE A 110 -0.71 -2.23 -6.30
C PHE A 110 -1.25 -2.17 -4.87
N TYR A 111 -1.52 -0.97 -4.39
CA TYR A 111 -1.98 -0.71 -3.02
C TYR A 111 -3.51 -0.81 -2.92
N ALA A 112 -4.04 -2.03 -2.97
CA ALA A 112 -5.48 -2.26 -2.95
C ALA A 112 -6.16 -1.82 -1.64
N ASP A 113 -5.43 -1.75 -0.53
CA ASP A 113 -5.93 -1.21 0.75
C ASP A 113 -6.53 0.18 0.58
N LEU A 114 -5.91 1.04 -0.24
CA LEU A 114 -6.36 2.42 -0.49
C LEU A 114 -7.72 2.50 -1.21
N LEU A 115 -8.17 1.40 -1.84
CA LEU A 115 -9.50 1.32 -2.44
C LEU A 115 -10.61 1.11 -1.40
N LEU A 116 -10.28 0.60 -0.21
CA LEU A 116 -11.25 0.28 0.84
C LEU A 116 -11.84 1.56 1.47
N PRO A 117 -13.17 1.71 1.54
CA PRO A 117 -13.80 2.80 2.29
C PRO A 117 -13.33 2.86 3.75
N SER A 118 -13.23 1.71 4.44
CA SER A 118 -12.74 1.62 5.82
C SER A 118 -11.29 2.11 5.97
N PHE A 119 -10.41 1.77 5.02
CA PHE A 119 -9.02 2.26 5.03
C PHE A 119 -8.98 3.77 4.88
N ARG A 120 -9.68 4.30 3.87
CA ARG A 120 -9.73 5.74 3.60
C ARG A 120 -10.27 6.51 4.81
N ARG A 121 -11.30 5.99 5.47
CA ARG A 121 -11.88 6.59 6.68
C ARG A 121 -10.89 6.61 7.84
N ALA A 122 -10.19 5.50 8.09
CA ALA A 122 -9.19 5.40 9.14
C ALA A 122 -7.98 6.32 8.88
N GLU A 123 -7.48 6.35 7.64
CA GLU A 123 -6.36 7.20 7.24
C GLU A 123 -6.71 8.69 7.31
N GLU A 124 -7.89 9.08 6.83
CA GLU A 124 -8.35 10.46 6.91
C GLU A 124 -8.55 10.91 8.36
N THR A 125 -9.19 10.08 9.19
CA THR A 125 -9.36 10.37 10.62
C THR A 125 -8.02 10.50 11.32
N TRP A 126 -7.06 9.62 11.01
CA TRP A 126 -5.70 9.72 11.52
C TRP A 126 -5.06 11.06 11.16
N ALA A 127 -5.09 11.42 9.87
CA ALA A 127 -4.38 12.59 9.37
C ALA A 127 -5.01 13.92 9.81
N THR A 128 -6.34 13.97 9.92
CA THR A 128 -7.09 15.24 10.05
C THR A 128 -7.61 15.52 11.46
N GLU A 129 -7.77 14.50 12.30
CA GLU A 129 -8.31 14.63 13.65
C GLU A 129 -7.31 14.10 14.68
N PHE A 130 -6.94 12.81 14.59
CA PHE A 130 -6.07 12.16 15.58
C PHE A 130 -4.67 12.78 15.65
N PHE A 131 -4.00 12.99 14.51
CA PHE A 131 -2.65 13.57 14.46
C PHE A 131 -2.60 14.96 15.13
N PRO A 132 -3.43 15.94 14.73
CA PRO A 132 -3.41 17.25 15.40
C PRO A 132 -3.86 17.17 16.87
N GLY A 133 -4.85 16.33 17.21
CA GLY A 133 -5.27 16.10 18.59
C GLY A 133 -4.15 15.54 19.46
N TYR A 134 -3.41 14.55 18.94
CA TYR A 134 -2.23 13.98 19.59
C TYR A 134 -1.15 15.04 19.86
N GLN A 135 -0.83 15.85 18.84
CA GLN A 135 0.20 16.90 18.98
C GLN A 135 -0.21 17.97 20.00
N ALA A 136 -1.50 18.29 20.10
CA ALA A 136 -2.04 19.22 21.10
C ALA A 136 -2.04 18.63 22.53
N ALA A 137 -2.29 17.33 22.66
CA ALA A 137 -2.27 16.60 23.93
C ALA A 137 -0.86 16.32 24.45
N HIS A 138 0.12 16.16 23.55
CA HIS A 138 1.51 15.83 23.87
C HIS A 138 2.51 16.87 23.33
N PRO A 139 2.46 18.14 23.80
CA PRO A 139 3.37 19.17 23.33
C PRO A 139 4.83 18.82 23.70
N LEU A 140 5.72 18.85 22.70
CA LEU A 140 7.13 18.49 22.79
C LEU A 140 7.97 19.26 23.85
N GLN A 141 7.41 20.28 24.51
CA GLN A 141 8.18 21.27 25.28
C GLN A 141 7.62 21.71 26.65
N SER A 142 6.61 21.08 27.27
CA SER A 142 6.16 21.58 28.60
C SER A 142 5.77 20.54 29.62
N ARG A 143 6.55 20.59 30.71
CA ARG A 143 6.64 19.73 31.89
C ARG A 143 5.60 20.08 32.97
N THR A 144 4.51 20.73 32.60
CA THR A 144 3.45 21.12 33.55
C THR A 144 2.23 20.27 33.30
N ASP A 145 1.90 19.49 34.32
CA ASP A 145 0.84 18.49 34.51
C ASP A 145 -0.59 19.06 34.40
N ARG A 146 -0.83 19.97 33.45
CA ARG A 146 -2.13 20.60 33.24
C ARG A 146 -2.85 19.83 32.14
N ARG A 147 -3.86 19.05 32.55
CA ARG A 147 -4.93 18.61 31.66
C ARG A 147 -5.45 19.83 30.91
N THR A 148 -5.24 19.83 29.60
CA THR A 148 -5.84 20.81 28.70
C THR A 148 -7.16 20.24 28.21
N SER A 149 -8.14 21.11 27.93
CA SER A 149 -9.40 20.70 27.28
C SER A 149 -9.16 19.96 25.95
N TYR A 150 -8.00 20.21 25.31
CA TYR A 150 -7.55 19.49 24.11
C TYR A 150 -7.10 18.06 24.41
N GLY A 151 -6.40 17.84 25.52
CA GLY A 151 -6.04 16.50 25.97
C GLY A 151 -7.27 15.65 26.28
N ASP A 152 -8.24 16.22 27.00
CA ASP A 152 -9.49 15.52 27.31
C ASP A 152 -10.26 15.15 26.01
N HIS A 153 -10.36 16.08 25.05
CA HIS A 153 -10.98 15.80 23.74
C HIS A 153 -10.28 14.66 22.98
N TYR A 154 -8.95 14.65 22.96
CA TYR A 154 -8.18 13.59 22.29
C TYR A 154 -8.48 12.21 22.87
N PHE A 155 -8.44 12.07 24.21
CA PHE A 155 -8.67 10.78 24.86
C PHE A 155 -10.13 10.34 24.84
N GLU A 156 -11.08 11.27 24.91
CA GLU A 156 -12.52 10.95 24.94
C GLU A 156 -13.13 10.74 23.55
N ILE A 157 -12.58 11.39 22.51
CA ILE A 157 -13.20 11.44 21.17
C ILE A 157 -12.26 10.92 20.08
N ASP A 158 -11.11 11.57 19.87
CA ASP A 158 -10.28 11.29 18.69
C ASP A 158 -9.67 9.88 18.71
N ALA A 159 -9.10 9.46 19.84
CA ALA A 159 -8.49 8.15 19.98
C ALA A 159 -9.52 6.99 19.88
N PRO A 160 -10.66 6.99 20.61
CA PRO A 160 -11.70 5.97 20.44
C PRO A 160 -12.26 5.91 19.01
N LYS A 161 -12.41 7.06 18.36
CA LYS A 161 -12.89 7.13 16.97
C LYS A 161 -11.92 6.46 16.00
N LEU A 162 -10.61 6.73 16.12
CA LEU A 162 -9.60 6.06 15.29
C LEU A 162 -9.54 4.55 15.58
N ILE A 163 -9.64 4.12 16.84
CA ILE A 163 -9.68 2.69 17.22
C ILE A 163 -10.86 1.99 16.55
N ALA A 164 -12.06 2.59 16.56
CA ALA A 164 -13.24 2.01 15.93
C ALA A 164 -13.05 1.84 14.41
N TYR A 165 -12.49 2.84 13.72
CA TYR A 165 -12.22 2.74 12.28
C TYR A 165 -11.07 1.78 11.97
N TRP A 166 -10.03 1.73 12.80
CA TRP A 166 -8.93 0.78 12.67
C TRP A 166 -9.41 -0.67 12.79
N ARG A 167 -10.24 -0.97 13.80
CA ARG A 167 -10.84 -2.30 13.97
C ARG A 167 -11.68 -2.69 12.75
N ARG A 168 -12.54 -1.78 12.28
CA ARG A 168 -13.36 -2.01 11.09
C ARG A 168 -12.51 -2.31 9.85
N LEU A 169 -11.44 -1.55 9.63
CA LEU A 169 -10.48 -1.81 8.54
C LEU A 169 -9.87 -3.22 8.64
N VAL A 170 -9.38 -3.59 9.83
CA VAL A 170 -8.76 -4.90 10.09
C VAL A 170 -9.77 -6.02 9.82
N ASP A 171 -11.01 -5.87 10.28
CA ASP A 171 -12.09 -6.85 10.07
C ASP A 171 -12.43 -7.04 8.57
N VAL A 172 -12.51 -5.94 7.81
CA VAL A 172 -12.76 -5.97 6.37
C VAL A 172 -11.62 -6.67 5.63
N ILE A 173 -10.36 -6.32 5.93
CA ILE A 173 -9.22 -6.98 5.28
C ILE A 173 -9.17 -8.47 5.63
N HIS A 174 -9.40 -8.85 6.89
CA HIS A 174 -9.45 -10.27 7.27
C HIS A 174 -10.60 -11.01 6.58
N GLY A 175 -11.78 -10.39 6.47
CA GLY A 175 -12.91 -10.93 5.71
C GLY A 175 -12.54 -11.19 4.26
N ALA A 176 -12.01 -10.18 3.58
CA ALA A 176 -11.60 -10.28 2.18
C ALA A 176 -10.50 -11.32 1.96
N ARG A 177 -9.46 -11.33 2.81
CA ARG A 177 -8.37 -12.33 2.73
C ARG A 177 -8.88 -13.75 2.92
N ARG A 178 -9.79 -13.99 3.86
CA ARG A 178 -10.41 -15.32 4.06
C ARG A 178 -11.15 -15.76 2.80
N ALA A 179 -11.97 -14.90 2.22
CA ALA A 179 -12.70 -15.18 1.00
C ALA A 179 -11.79 -15.42 -0.22
N LEU A 180 -10.64 -14.74 -0.28
CA LEU A 180 -9.64 -14.88 -1.36
C LEU A 180 -8.65 -16.04 -1.17
N THR A 181 -8.79 -16.87 -0.13
CA THR A 181 -7.84 -17.97 0.16
C THR A 181 -7.75 -19.00 -0.97
N GLY A 182 -8.80 -19.14 -1.78
CA GLY A 182 -8.83 -20.02 -2.96
C GLY A 182 -8.46 -19.34 -4.28
N ASP A 183 -8.26 -18.02 -4.31
CA ASP A 183 -7.98 -17.28 -5.54
C ASP A 183 -6.48 -17.35 -5.89
N ILE A 184 -6.14 -18.08 -6.95
CA ILE A 184 -4.75 -18.29 -7.38
C ILE A 184 -4.07 -16.97 -7.76
N GLY A 185 -4.81 -16.03 -8.36
CA GLY A 185 -4.28 -14.73 -8.76
C GLY A 185 -3.86 -13.91 -7.55
N PHE A 186 -4.73 -13.83 -6.55
CA PHE A 186 -4.45 -13.18 -5.27
C PHE A 186 -3.27 -13.83 -4.55
N LEU A 187 -3.24 -15.17 -4.45
CA LEU A 187 -2.14 -15.87 -3.79
C LEU A 187 -0.79 -15.63 -4.49
N ALA A 188 -0.76 -15.65 -5.83
CA ALA A 188 0.44 -15.42 -6.61
C ALA A 188 0.93 -13.96 -6.56
N ALA A 189 0.01 -13.01 -6.35
CA ALA A 189 0.31 -11.59 -6.29
C ALA A 189 0.31 -11.02 -4.87
N SER A 190 0.11 -11.80 -3.81
CA SER A 190 0.02 -11.27 -2.44
C SER A 190 1.37 -10.68 -1.99
N GLY A 191 1.47 -9.36 -1.87
CA GLY A 191 2.69 -8.63 -1.48
C GLY A 191 2.78 -8.27 0.00
N GLY A 192 2.00 -8.93 0.86
CA GLY A 192 1.85 -8.53 2.26
C GLY A 192 3.12 -8.69 3.10
N SER A 193 3.97 -9.68 2.79
CA SER A 193 5.23 -9.89 3.52
C SER A 193 6.24 -8.79 3.19
N GLU A 194 6.38 -8.46 1.91
CA GLU A 194 7.23 -7.39 1.41
C GLU A 194 6.77 -6.04 1.97
N GLU A 195 5.46 -5.79 1.96
CA GLU A 195 4.91 -4.54 2.48
C GLU A 195 5.18 -4.39 3.98
N ARG A 196 4.95 -5.42 4.80
CA ARG A 196 5.31 -5.40 6.23
C ARG A 196 6.81 -5.18 6.43
N SER A 197 7.65 -5.87 5.67
CA SER A 197 9.11 -5.77 5.77
C SER A 197 9.62 -4.34 5.54
N ARG A 198 8.95 -3.56 4.66
CA ARG A 198 9.28 -2.13 4.43
C ARG A 198 9.09 -1.27 5.68
N TRP A 199 8.14 -1.64 6.54
CA TRP A 199 7.78 -0.89 7.75
C TRP A 199 8.44 -1.42 9.03
N GLN A 200 9.27 -2.46 8.94
CA GLN A 200 9.96 -3.05 10.10
C GLN A 200 10.71 -2.02 10.95
N SER A 201 11.32 -1.01 10.31
CA SER A 201 12.05 0.06 11.00
C SER A 201 11.19 0.96 11.90
N ALA A 202 9.86 1.00 11.70
CA ALA A 202 8.94 1.69 12.61
C ALA A 202 8.69 0.88 13.89
N TRP A 203 8.79 -0.46 13.81
CA TRP A 203 8.64 -1.35 14.97
C TRP A 203 9.93 -1.50 15.79
N THR A 204 11.09 -1.12 15.26
CA THR A 204 12.33 -1.07 16.06
C THR A 204 12.41 0.14 16.98
N ARG A 205 11.50 1.12 16.81
CA ARG A 205 11.39 2.32 17.64
C ARG A 205 10.30 2.16 18.68
N PRO A 206 10.41 2.84 19.84
CA PRO A 206 9.30 2.93 20.77
C PRO A 206 8.09 3.59 20.08
N PRO A 207 6.87 3.17 20.43
CA PRO A 207 5.65 3.82 19.96
C PRO A 207 5.55 5.23 20.55
N ALA A 208 4.76 6.08 19.90
CA ALA A 208 4.36 7.38 20.41
C ALA A 208 3.76 7.23 21.83
N VAL A 209 4.18 8.10 22.76
CA VAL A 209 3.75 8.04 24.17
C VAL A 209 2.24 8.23 24.26
N GLY A 210 1.58 7.45 25.12
CA GLY A 210 0.13 7.56 25.36
C GLY A 210 -0.75 6.97 24.25
N LEU A 211 -0.16 6.27 23.27
CA LEU A 211 -0.90 5.56 22.26
C LEU A 211 -1.58 4.31 22.85
N ASP A 212 -2.83 4.06 22.45
CA ASP A 212 -3.58 2.88 22.86
C ASP A 212 -2.93 1.58 22.31
N GLU A 213 -2.96 0.49 23.09
CA GLU A 213 -2.37 -0.80 22.69
C GLU A 213 -3.09 -1.41 21.47
N GLN A 214 -4.39 -1.15 21.28
CA GLN A 214 -5.16 -1.63 20.12
C GLN A 214 -4.68 -1.02 18.79
N LEU A 215 -4.04 0.15 18.84
CA LEU A 215 -3.40 0.80 17.70
C LEU A 215 -1.94 0.36 17.51
N GLN A 216 -1.46 -0.59 18.31
CA GLN A 216 -0.10 -1.10 18.30
C GLN A 216 -0.03 -2.62 18.10
N PRO A 217 -0.74 -3.19 17.11
CA PRO A 217 -0.62 -4.62 16.83
C PRO A 217 0.83 -4.99 16.46
N ASP A 218 1.19 -6.25 16.68
CA ASP A 218 2.40 -6.81 16.09
C ASP A 218 2.36 -6.63 14.57
N LEU A 219 3.47 -6.18 13.98
CA LEU A 219 3.58 -5.92 12.55
C LEU A 219 3.16 -7.15 11.74
N GLN A 220 3.54 -8.36 12.17
CA GLN A 220 3.18 -9.59 11.46
C GLN A 220 1.69 -9.90 11.47
N ALA A 221 0.95 -9.39 12.47
CA ALA A 221 -0.49 -9.55 12.57
C ALA A 221 -1.26 -8.55 11.70
N ILE A 222 -0.62 -7.48 11.20
CA ILE A 222 -1.29 -6.46 10.40
C ILE A 222 -1.65 -7.03 9.02
N PRO A 223 -2.95 -7.15 8.71
CA PRO A 223 -3.37 -7.70 7.44
C PRO A 223 -3.28 -6.62 6.35
N THR A 224 -3.13 -7.05 5.09
CA THR A 224 -3.13 -6.14 3.92
C THR A 224 -3.62 -6.90 2.68
N LEU A 225 -4.22 -6.17 1.75
CA LEU A 225 -4.58 -6.56 0.39
C LEU A 225 -3.56 -6.04 -0.64
N THR A 226 -2.43 -5.47 -0.20
CA THR A 226 -1.34 -5.05 -1.10
C THR A 226 -0.92 -6.20 -2.00
N LEU A 227 -0.95 -5.94 -3.30
CA LEU A 227 -0.54 -6.89 -4.32
C LEU A 227 0.81 -6.48 -4.88
N SER A 228 1.67 -7.43 -5.22
CA SER A 228 2.92 -7.19 -5.91
C SER A 228 3.28 -8.33 -6.84
N ILE A 229 3.94 -8.00 -7.94
CA ILE A 229 4.53 -8.97 -8.86
C ILE A 229 5.97 -8.57 -9.17
N ASN A 230 6.77 -9.58 -9.49
CA ASN A 230 8.13 -9.41 -9.96
C ASN A 230 8.31 -10.23 -11.23
N PHE A 231 8.79 -9.61 -12.30
CA PHE A 231 9.06 -10.31 -13.55
C PHE A 231 10.34 -9.79 -14.22
N PRO A 232 10.96 -10.57 -15.12
CA PRO A 232 12.17 -10.15 -15.81
C PRO A 232 11.92 -8.90 -16.66
N LEU A 233 12.81 -7.92 -16.59
CA LEU A 233 12.76 -6.76 -17.48
C LEU A 233 13.03 -7.25 -18.94
N PRO A 234 12.22 -6.79 -19.93
CA PRO A 234 12.34 -7.24 -21.32
C PRO A 234 13.75 -7.05 -21.89
N ALA A 235 14.18 -7.96 -22.75
CA ALA A 235 15.54 -7.96 -23.29
C ALA A 235 15.86 -6.68 -24.08
N HIS A 236 14.89 -6.10 -24.79
CA HIS A 236 15.09 -4.87 -25.57
C HIS A 236 15.38 -3.65 -24.67
N ARG A 237 14.87 -3.64 -23.42
CA ARG A 237 15.19 -2.62 -22.40
C ARG A 237 16.49 -2.89 -21.63
N GLN A 238 17.21 -3.96 -21.97
CA GLN A 238 18.44 -4.38 -21.31
C GLN A 238 19.65 -4.33 -22.26
N PRO A 239 20.19 -3.14 -22.60
CA PRO A 239 21.26 -3.01 -23.58
C PRO A 239 22.50 -3.84 -23.21
N GLY A 240 22.82 -3.96 -21.91
CA GLY A 240 23.91 -4.82 -21.43
C GLY A 240 23.68 -6.32 -21.61
N ARG A 241 22.43 -6.80 -21.48
CA ARG A 241 22.08 -8.21 -21.71
C ARG A 241 22.08 -8.53 -23.21
N LEU A 242 21.55 -7.64 -24.05
CA LEU A 242 21.62 -7.81 -25.51
C LEU A 242 23.05 -7.95 -25.99
N ARG A 243 23.98 -7.12 -25.48
CA ARG A 243 25.40 -7.23 -25.81
C ARG A 243 25.97 -8.60 -25.40
N ARG A 244 25.58 -9.16 -24.25
CA ARG A 244 26.00 -10.49 -23.79
C ARG A 244 25.39 -11.62 -24.62
N LEU A 245 24.09 -11.58 -24.91
CA LEU A 245 23.40 -12.56 -25.75
C LEU A 245 23.99 -12.58 -27.17
N ARG A 246 24.20 -11.41 -27.78
CA ARG A 246 24.86 -11.29 -29.10
C ARG A 246 26.26 -11.90 -29.11
N ARG A 247 27.07 -11.68 -28.06
CA ARG A 247 28.40 -12.32 -27.95
C ARG A 247 28.30 -13.84 -27.82
N MET A 248 27.32 -14.33 -27.08
CA MET A 248 27.12 -15.76 -26.86
C MET A 248 26.67 -16.46 -28.15
N TRP A 249 25.74 -15.87 -28.91
CA TRP A 249 25.32 -16.37 -30.22
C TRP A 249 26.48 -16.39 -31.23
N ARG A 250 27.26 -15.31 -31.31
CA ARG A 250 28.47 -15.27 -32.16
C ARG A 250 29.49 -16.37 -31.82
N ARG A 251 29.62 -16.76 -30.55
CA ARG A 251 30.49 -17.87 -30.12
C ARG A 251 29.90 -19.24 -30.47
N GLY A 252 28.58 -19.40 -30.40
CA GLY A 252 27.88 -20.62 -30.79
C GLY A 252 27.98 -20.91 -32.29
N ASP A 253 27.74 -19.89 -33.13
CA ASP A 253 27.86 -20.01 -34.59
C ASP A 253 29.29 -20.33 -35.04
N TRP A 254 30.29 -19.76 -34.36
CA TRP A 254 31.69 -20.05 -34.65
C TRP A 254 32.07 -21.51 -34.35
N ARG A 255 31.51 -22.10 -33.29
CA ARG A 255 31.72 -23.51 -32.96
C ARG A 255 31.04 -24.46 -33.95
N ARG A 256 29.84 -24.12 -34.44
CA ARG A 256 29.13 -24.92 -35.45
C ARG A 256 29.75 -24.89 -36.84
N ARG A 257 30.56 -23.87 -37.16
CA ARG A 257 31.28 -23.77 -38.45
C ARG A 257 32.64 -24.49 -38.46
N LYS A 258 33.12 -24.94 -37.30
CA LYS A 258 34.44 -25.58 -37.15
C LYS A 258 34.38 -27.07 -36.80
N GLY A 259 33.19 -27.61 -36.55
CA GLY A 259 32.93 -29.04 -36.43
C GLY A 259 32.17 -29.50 -37.66
#